data_AF-A0A2J6X6I2-F1
#
_entry.id   AF-A0A2J6X6I2-F1
#
_cell.length_a   1.000
_cell.length_b   1.000
_cell.length_c   1.000
_cell.angle_alpha   90.00
_cell.angle_beta   90.00
_cell.angle_gamma   90.00
#
_symmetry.space_group_name_H-M   'P 1'
#
loop_
_entity.id
_entity.type
_entity.pdbx_description
1 polymer ?
#
loop_
_entity_poly.entity_id
_entity_poly.type
_entity_poly.pdbx_seq_one_letter_code
_entity_poly.pdbx_strand_id
1 'polypeptide(L)'
;MRYIDSIKTFDIDDRIRILKSYLTENPRDGIGAYRYLSHLYVLKNDYKEAEEILKNGIEKNPENLWLQLELGDFYFFTVQDVKRAEEVYKGIFSHFKEPQKSTLSPYRYVLKRLTTIAYNNGNVDEATEFYRLFYEIEPSDFYASDFIKYASLLLKNGNFELAKKVVEVGIKTHPKNRELKEFANQYLGFNYDVYNNSQKSTIEKIPVKTPLIKEDDNLIEIIKQYALPYARNGDIITISSCVAAIAEGRIYPVDSIKVSKLARFISRFVNQESIPFGGAAPLANPYAMQIAIEEAGVLRIVMGFLLGAIGKVFGLNGVFYKVAGEQSALIDDPPAAIPPYDYYIIPGPIDSNKLAKRIRDVIGFEVAIVDANELG
;
A
#
# COMPACT_ATOMS: atom_id res chain seq x y z
N MET A 1 -17.45 1.34 -8.15
CA MET A 1 -16.31 0.43 -8.30
C MET A 1 -16.68 -0.96 -8.78
N ARG A 2 -17.81 -1.57 -8.33
CA ARG A 2 -18.31 -2.83 -8.92
C ARG A 2 -18.48 -2.86 -10.44
N TYR A 3 -18.59 -1.70 -11.09
CA TYR A 3 -18.58 -1.61 -12.55
C TYR A 3 -17.28 -2.18 -13.15
N ILE A 4 -16.12 -1.81 -12.59
CA ILE A 4 -14.82 -2.33 -13.04
C ILE A 4 -14.74 -3.84 -12.80
N ASP A 5 -15.16 -4.30 -11.61
CA ASP A 5 -15.17 -5.73 -11.30
C ASP A 5 -16.07 -6.53 -12.25
N SER A 6 -17.22 -5.96 -12.64
CA SER A 6 -18.16 -6.60 -13.56
C SER A 6 -17.62 -6.78 -14.98
N ILE A 7 -16.57 -6.02 -15.36
CA ILE A 7 -16.00 -6.09 -16.70
C ILE A 7 -14.65 -6.85 -16.76
N LYS A 8 -14.11 -7.32 -15.63
CA LYS A 8 -12.82 -8.03 -15.58
C LYS A 8 -12.81 -9.36 -16.35
N THR A 9 -13.98 -9.95 -16.59
CA THR A 9 -14.11 -11.21 -17.34
C THR A 9 -14.04 -11.03 -18.85
N PHE A 10 -14.16 -9.79 -19.36
CA PHE A 10 -14.03 -9.49 -20.78
C PHE A 10 -12.55 -9.35 -21.17
N ASP A 11 -12.26 -9.53 -22.46
CA ASP A 11 -10.94 -9.22 -22.99
C ASP A 11 -10.60 -7.72 -22.87
N ILE A 12 -9.33 -7.39 -23.10
CA ILE A 12 -8.82 -6.03 -22.91
C ILE A 12 -9.52 -5.02 -23.83
N ASP A 13 -9.82 -5.38 -25.08
CA ASP A 13 -10.40 -4.45 -26.06
C ASP A 13 -11.86 -4.14 -25.73
N ASP A 14 -12.61 -5.16 -25.31
CA ASP A 14 -13.98 -4.99 -24.82
C ASP A 14 -14.02 -4.13 -23.55
N ARG A 15 -13.10 -4.37 -22.60
CA ARG A 15 -12.97 -3.53 -21.39
C ARG A 15 -12.70 -2.07 -21.74
N ILE A 16 -11.78 -1.81 -22.67
CA ILE A 16 -11.47 -0.45 -23.15
C ILE A 16 -12.71 0.21 -23.76
N ARG A 17 -13.44 -0.49 -24.63
CA ARG A 17 -14.65 0.03 -25.28
C ARG A 17 -15.71 0.41 -24.23
N ILE A 18 -15.94 -0.48 -23.26
CA ILE A 18 -16.92 -0.28 -22.19
C ILE A 18 -16.55 0.94 -21.34
N LEU A 19 -15.28 1.05 -20.90
CA LEU A 19 -14.81 2.18 -20.09
C LEU A 19 -14.87 3.52 -20.83
N LYS A 20 -14.54 3.55 -22.12
CA LYS A 20 -14.68 4.78 -22.94
C LYS A 20 -16.14 5.25 -23.03
N SER A 21 -17.08 4.33 -23.21
CA SER A 21 -18.51 4.65 -23.18
C SER A 21 -18.92 5.22 -21.82
N TYR A 22 -18.50 4.55 -20.74
CA TYR A 22 -18.79 4.99 -19.38
C TYR A 22 -18.25 6.40 -19.07
N LEU A 23 -17.01 6.69 -19.46
CA LEU A 23 -16.37 8.00 -19.25
C LEU A 23 -17.00 9.11 -20.09
N THR A 24 -17.61 8.78 -21.23
CA THR A 24 -18.40 9.75 -22.01
C THR A 24 -19.61 10.24 -21.23
N GLU A 25 -20.28 9.35 -20.50
CA GLU A 25 -21.44 9.66 -19.68
C GLU A 25 -21.08 10.21 -18.29
N ASN A 26 -19.91 9.82 -17.76
CA ASN A 26 -19.49 10.12 -16.38
C ASN A 26 -18.10 10.77 -16.30
N PRO A 27 -17.83 11.87 -17.03
CA PRO A 27 -16.48 12.41 -17.19
C PRO A 27 -15.88 12.98 -15.89
N ARG A 28 -16.69 13.30 -14.90
CA ARG A 28 -16.26 13.84 -13.59
C ARG A 28 -16.24 12.79 -12.48
N ASP A 29 -17.25 11.93 -12.43
CA ASP A 29 -17.38 10.93 -11.37
C ASP A 29 -16.60 9.63 -11.67
N GLY A 30 -16.14 9.45 -12.90
CA GLY A 30 -15.45 8.24 -13.39
C GLY A 30 -13.96 8.15 -13.03
N ILE A 31 -13.52 8.67 -11.88
CA ILE A 31 -12.08 8.75 -11.54
C ILE A 31 -11.39 7.37 -11.61
N GLY A 32 -11.98 6.35 -10.97
CA GLY A 32 -11.46 4.99 -11.05
C GLY A 32 -11.47 4.39 -12.46
N ALA A 33 -12.38 4.86 -13.33
CA ALA A 33 -12.44 4.41 -14.72
C ALA A 33 -11.30 5.03 -15.57
N TYR A 34 -10.91 6.29 -15.34
CA TYR A 34 -9.72 6.86 -15.98
C TYR A 34 -8.45 6.07 -15.61
N ARG A 35 -8.27 5.75 -14.31
CA ARG A 35 -7.14 4.95 -13.84
C ARG A 35 -7.08 3.59 -14.51
N TYR A 36 -8.17 2.83 -14.43
CA TYR A 36 -8.18 1.48 -14.98
C TYR A 36 -8.07 1.48 -16.51
N LEU A 37 -8.67 2.46 -17.20
CA LEU A 37 -8.49 2.61 -18.64
C LEU A 37 -7.03 2.91 -19.01
N SER A 38 -6.34 3.76 -18.25
CA SER A 38 -4.91 4.00 -18.42
C SER A 38 -4.09 2.71 -18.23
N HIS A 39 -4.38 1.94 -17.17
CA HIS A 39 -3.75 0.63 -16.94
C HIS A 39 -3.96 -0.36 -18.09
N LEU A 40 -5.16 -0.44 -18.67
CA LEU A 40 -5.40 -1.31 -19.83
C LEU A 40 -4.56 -0.91 -21.04
N TYR A 41 -4.31 0.38 -21.25
CA TYR A 41 -3.39 0.85 -22.28
C TYR A 41 -1.92 0.54 -21.97
N VAL A 42 -1.52 0.58 -20.69
CA VAL A 42 -0.21 0.10 -20.23
C VAL A 42 -0.02 -1.39 -20.54
N LEU A 43 -1.03 -2.24 -20.29
CA LEU A 43 -0.98 -3.66 -20.65
C LEU A 43 -0.84 -3.89 -22.16
N LYS A 44 -1.37 -2.97 -22.98
CA LYS A 44 -1.19 -2.97 -24.44
C LYS A 44 0.16 -2.38 -24.89
N ASN A 45 1.02 -1.96 -23.96
CA ASN A 45 2.26 -1.23 -24.21
C ASN A 45 2.05 0.11 -24.95
N ASP A 46 0.86 0.69 -24.83
CA ASP A 46 0.50 1.96 -25.45
C ASP A 46 0.54 3.09 -24.40
N TYR A 47 1.76 3.46 -24.02
CA TYR A 47 2.00 4.42 -22.95
C TYR A 47 1.54 5.83 -23.29
N LYS A 48 1.51 6.18 -24.58
CA LYS A 48 1.05 7.49 -25.03
C LYS A 48 -0.45 7.63 -24.77
N GLU A 49 -1.23 6.63 -25.15
CA GLU A 49 -2.67 6.64 -24.92
C GLU A 49 -2.98 6.55 -23.43
N ALA A 50 -2.21 5.76 -22.66
CA ALA A 50 -2.32 5.73 -21.20
C ALA A 50 -2.11 7.11 -20.55
N GLU A 51 -1.11 7.87 -21.01
CA GLU A 51 -0.81 9.25 -20.56
C GLU A 51 -1.96 10.20 -20.90
N GLU A 52 -2.48 10.15 -22.13
CA GLU A 52 -3.57 11.02 -22.59
C GLU A 52 -4.87 10.76 -21.83
N ILE A 53 -5.17 9.51 -21.48
CA ILE A 53 -6.33 9.17 -20.63
C ILE A 53 -6.24 9.81 -19.24
N LEU A 54 -5.06 9.75 -18.60
CA LEU A 54 -4.87 10.38 -17.29
C LEU A 54 -4.94 11.90 -17.37
N LYS A 55 -4.29 12.52 -18.37
CA LYS A 55 -4.38 13.96 -18.61
C LYS A 55 -5.81 14.43 -18.86
N ASN A 56 -6.57 13.70 -19.66
CA ASN A 56 -7.98 14.01 -19.89
C ASN A 56 -8.79 13.91 -18.59
N GLY A 57 -8.55 12.87 -17.79
CA GLY A 57 -9.17 12.75 -16.47
C GLY A 57 -8.87 13.92 -15.55
N ILE A 58 -7.61 14.40 -15.52
CA ILE A 58 -7.19 15.59 -14.75
C ILE A 58 -7.86 16.86 -15.29
N GLU A 59 -7.93 17.04 -16.61
CA GLU A 59 -8.60 18.18 -17.24
C GLU A 59 -10.08 18.26 -16.82
N LYS A 60 -10.76 17.12 -16.73
CA LYS A 60 -12.16 17.07 -16.27
C LYS A 60 -12.30 17.20 -14.75
N ASN A 61 -11.23 16.95 -14.00
CA ASN A 61 -11.20 16.89 -12.53
C ASN A 61 -9.97 17.60 -11.95
N PRO A 62 -9.79 18.91 -12.18
CA PRO A 62 -8.54 19.61 -11.88
C PRO A 62 -8.18 19.62 -10.38
N GLU A 63 -9.19 19.63 -9.50
CA GLU A 63 -9.00 19.61 -8.04
C GLU A 63 -8.69 18.22 -7.49
N ASN A 64 -8.76 17.16 -8.31
CA ASN A 64 -8.45 15.81 -7.84
C ASN A 64 -6.94 15.57 -7.85
N LEU A 65 -6.30 15.91 -6.74
CA LEU A 65 -4.88 15.68 -6.50
C LEU A 65 -4.46 14.20 -6.51
N TRP A 66 -5.38 13.25 -6.26
CA TRP A 66 -5.09 11.82 -6.35
C TRP A 66 -4.96 11.32 -7.78
N LEU A 67 -5.71 11.92 -8.72
CA LEU A 67 -5.57 11.61 -10.13
C LEU A 67 -4.30 12.24 -10.72
N GLN A 68 -3.89 13.39 -10.19
CA GLN A 68 -2.56 13.95 -10.48
C GLN A 68 -1.45 13.06 -9.91
N LEU A 69 -1.59 12.56 -8.68
CA LEU A 69 -0.64 11.61 -8.09
C LEU A 69 -0.51 10.34 -8.96
N GLU A 70 -1.62 9.82 -9.47
CA GLU A 70 -1.62 8.70 -10.42
C GLU A 70 -0.79 8.99 -11.67
N LEU A 71 -0.89 10.20 -12.24
CA LEU A 71 -0.06 10.59 -13.40
C LEU A 71 1.43 10.65 -13.04
N GLY A 72 1.76 11.17 -11.86
CA GLY A 72 3.14 11.18 -11.36
C GLY A 72 3.67 9.75 -11.17
N ASP A 73 2.88 8.88 -10.54
CA ASP A 73 3.23 7.47 -10.31
C ASP A 73 3.33 6.70 -11.65
N PHE A 74 2.49 7.01 -12.63
CA PHE A 74 2.62 6.50 -14.00
C PHE A 74 3.96 6.89 -14.63
N TYR A 75 4.36 8.16 -14.53
CA TYR A 75 5.67 8.59 -15.03
C TYR A 75 6.82 7.91 -14.30
N PHE A 76 6.74 7.77 -12.97
CA PHE A 76 7.83 7.23 -12.16
C PHE A 76 7.97 5.71 -12.30
N PHE A 77 6.88 4.95 -12.12
CA PHE A 77 6.92 3.49 -12.03
C PHE A 77 6.71 2.78 -13.37
N THR A 78 6.04 3.44 -14.34
CA THR A 78 5.73 2.81 -15.63
C THR A 78 6.63 3.35 -16.73
N VAL A 79 6.69 4.68 -16.92
CA VAL A 79 7.52 5.30 -17.97
C VAL A 79 8.99 5.43 -17.55
N GLN A 80 9.27 5.44 -16.24
CA GLN A 80 10.60 5.68 -15.65
C GLN A 80 11.18 7.06 -15.99
N ASP A 81 10.29 8.04 -16.17
CA ASP A 81 10.64 9.45 -16.38
C ASP A 81 10.57 10.21 -15.04
N VAL A 82 11.67 10.14 -14.29
CA VAL A 82 11.78 10.75 -12.96
C VAL A 82 11.54 12.26 -12.99
N LYS A 83 11.97 12.93 -14.07
CA LYS A 83 11.84 14.39 -14.19
C LYS A 83 10.38 14.80 -14.29
N ARG A 84 9.62 14.19 -15.21
CA ARG A 84 8.17 14.49 -15.35
C ARG A 84 7.40 14.08 -14.10
N ALA A 85 7.77 12.96 -13.47
CA ALA A 85 7.17 12.56 -12.20
C ALA A 85 7.40 13.61 -11.11
N GLU A 86 8.64 14.07 -10.94
CA GLU A 86 9.00 15.08 -9.95
C GLU A 86 8.27 16.41 -10.18
N GLU A 87 8.13 16.85 -11.43
CA GLU A 87 7.36 18.05 -11.79
C GLU A 87 5.89 17.93 -11.33
N VAL A 88 5.25 16.79 -11.58
CA VAL A 88 3.87 16.52 -11.13
C VAL A 88 3.79 16.50 -9.60
N TYR A 89 4.69 15.78 -8.93
CA TYR A 89 4.72 15.69 -7.47
C TYR A 89 4.94 17.06 -6.81
N LYS A 90 5.87 17.88 -7.31
CA LYS A 90 6.10 19.25 -6.82
C LYS A 90 4.88 20.14 -7.06
N GLY A 91 4.19 19.97 -8.19
CA GLY A 91 2.91 20.59 -8.49
C GLY A 91 1.89 20.29 -7.39
N ILE A 92 1.64 19.01 -7.09
CA ILE A 92 0.69 18.59 -6.05
C ILE A 92 1.13 19.10 -4.66
N PHE A 93 2.42 18.98 -4.33
CA PHE A 93 2.97 19.42 -3.05
C PHE A 93 2.71 20.91 -2.79
N SER A 94 2.75 21.75 -3.84
CA SER A 94 2.51 23.19 -3.72
C SER A 94 1.10 23.58 -3.27
N HIS A 95 0.11 22.68 -3.34
CA HIS A 95 -1.25 22.90 -2.81
C HIS A 95 -1.32 22.85 -1.28
N PHE A 96 -0.30 22.31 -0.62
CA PHE A 96 -0.28 22.12 0.83
C PHE A 96 0.55 23.20 1.51
N LYS A 97 -0.11 24.02 2.35
CA LYS A 97 0.56 25.07 3.13
C LYS A 97 1.14 24.57 4.45
N GLU A 98 0.59 23.48 4.96
CA GLU A 98 0.93 22.88 6.24
C GLU A 98 0.95 21.35 6.12
N PRO A 99 1.78 20.65 6.93
CA PRO A 99 1.80 19.19 6.94
C PRO A 99 0.45 18.57 7.27
N GLN A 100 0.07 17.51 6.55
CA GLN A 100 -1.17 16.77 6.79
C GLN A 100 -0.90 15.32 7.17
N LYS A 101 -1.31 14.91 8.38
CA LYS A 101 -1.11 13.54 8.90
C LYS A 101 -2.05 12.49 8.31
N SER A 102 -3.19 12.90 7.76
CA SER A 102 -4.23 11.98 7.30
C SER A 102 -3.73 11.03 6.20
N THR A 103 -4.01 9.73 6.33
CA THR A 103 -3.84 8.71 5.27
C THR A 103 -4.72 8.99 4.05
N LEU A 104 -5.74 9.83 4.22
CA LEU A 104 -6.68 10.25 3.18
C LEU A 104 -6.29 11.61 2.55
N SER A 105 -5.03 12.02 2.69
CA SER A 105 -4.46 13.15 1.98
C SER A 105 -3.33 12.70 1.05
N PRO A 106 -3.28 13.18 -0.22
CA PRO A 106 -2.15 12.94 -1.12
C PRO A 106 -0.80 13.41 -0.56
N TYR A 107 -0.82 14.37 0.38
CA TYR A 107 0.36 15.03 0.94
C TYR A 107 1.49 14.06 1.29
N ARG A 108 1.19 13.04 2.12
CA ARG A 108 2.20 12.11 2.62
C ARG A 108 2.80 11.24 1.52
N TYR A 109 2.00 10.85 0.53
CA TYR A 109 2.42 9.96 -0.55
C TYR A 109 3.34 10.70 -1.50
N VAL A 110 2.93 11.91 -1.92
CA VAL A 110 3.77 12.84 -2.68
C VAL A 110 5.07 13.15 -1.95
N LEU A 111 4.98 13.42 -0.64
CA LEU A 111 6.15 13.70 0.19
C LEU A 111 7.10 12.49 0.23
N LYS A 112 6.60 11.26 0.33
CA LYS A 112 7.42 10.04 0.23
C LYS A 112 8.10 9.88 -1.13
N ARG A 113 7.40 10.21 -2.23
CA ARG A 113 8.00 10.23 -3.59
C ARG A 113 9.11 11.26 -3.70
N LEU A 114 8.84 12.51 -3.30
CA LEU A 114 9.81 13.61 -3.34
C LEU A 114 11.02 13.34 -2.45
N THR A 115 10.82 12.80 -1.25
CA THR A 115 11.90 12.36 -0.36
C THR A 115 12.80 11.34 -1.06
N THR A 116 12.20 10.33 -1.69
CA THR A 116 12.94 9.28 -2.41
C THR A 116 13.73 9.86 -3.59
N ILE A 117 13.12 10.74 -4.38
CA ILE A 117 13.78 11.38 -5.53
C ILE A 117 14.94 12.25 -5.07
N ALA A 118 14.72 13.16 -4.11
CA ALA A 118 15.75 14.05 -3.60
C ALA A 118 16.94 13.28 -2.99
N TYR A 119 16.64 12.22 -2.22
CA TYR A 119 17.66 11.35 -1.63
C TYR A 119 18.49 10.65 -2.71
N ASN A 120 17.85 10.04 -3.71
CA ASN A 120 18.53 9.31 -4.79
C ASN A 120 19.34 10.24 -5.70
N ASN A 121 18.89 11.48 -5.89
CA ASN A 121 19.63 12.51 -6.64
C ASN A 121 20.82 13.09 -5.85
N GLY A 122 20.97 12.74 -4.56
CA GLY A 122 22.02 13.25 -3.70
C GLY A 122 21.83 14.71 -3.29
N ASN A 123 20.64 15.29 -3.47
CA ASN A 123 20.32 16.64 -3.02
C ASN A 123 20.12 16.65 -1.50
N VAL A 124 21.21 16.79 -0.75
CA VAL A 124 21.22 16.63 0.71
C VAL A 124 20.26 17.57 1.41
N ASP A 125 20.20 18.85 1.03
CA ASP A 125 19.37 19.84 1.69
C ASP A 125 17.88 19.57 1.47
N GLU A 126 17.49 19.35 0.21
CA GLU A 126 16.10 19.03 -0.15
C GLU A 126 15.65 17.69 0.45
N ALA A 127 16.49 16.66 0.39
CA ALA A 127 16.20 15.37 1.01
C ALA A 127 16.04 15.48 2.53
N THR A 128 16.89 16.28 3.19
CA THR A 128 16.80 16.50 4.64
C THR A 128 15.50 17.19 5.01
N GLU A 129 15.06 18.18 4.23
CA GLU A 129 13.81 18.90 4.47
C GLU A 129 12.58 18.01 4.22
N PHE A 130 12.57 17.24 3.13
CA PHE A 130 11.47 16.32 2.89
C PHE A 130 11.40 15.19 3.93
N TYR A 131 12.54 14.65 4.37
CA TYR A 131 12.55 13.72 5.50
C TYR A 131 12.07 14.36 6.80
N ARG A 132 12.42 15.63 7.07
CA ARG A 132 11.94 16.36 8.25
C ARG A 132 10.41 16.46 8.24
N LEU A 133 9.84 16.90 7.12
CA LEU A 133 8.39 16.99 6.94
C LEU A 133 7.71 15.62 7.03
N PHE A 134 8.32 14.58 6.46
CA PHE A 134 7.76 13.23 6.49
C PHE A 134 7.83 12.64 7.89
N TYR A 135 8.90 12.91 8.63
CA TYR A 135 9.04 12.51 10.03
C TYR A 135 8.04 13.23 10.95
N GLU A 136 7.78 14.52 10.72
CA GLU A 136 6.87 15.36 11.53
C GLU A 136 5.41 14.87 11.49
N ILE A 137 4.99 14.24 10.39
CA ILE A 137 3.66 13.63 10.31
C ILE A 137 3.57 12.25 11.00
N GLU A 138 4.68 11.75 11.55
CA GLU A 138 4.82 10.48 12.29
C GLU A 138 4.16 9.27 11.59
N PRO A 139 4.48 9.01 10.32
CA PRO A 139 3.71 8.10 9.49
C PRO A 139 4.04 6.65 9.82
N SER A 140 3.04 5.77 9.76
CA SER A 140 3.19 4.33 9.97
C SER A 140 4.10 3.62 8.95
N ASP A 141 4.31 4.21 7.79
CA ASP A 141 5.18 3.72 6.72
C ASP A 141 6.54 4.43 6.69
N PHE A 142 7.00 4.92 7.85
CA PHE A 142 8.37 5.36 8.09
C PHE A 142 9.19 4.16 8.57
N TYR A 143 9.84 3.48 7.64
CA TYR A 143 10.52 2.21 7.92
C TYR A 143 11.85 2.43 8.65
N ALA A 144 12.40 1.36 9.23
CA ALA A 144 13.73 1.42 9.86
C ALA A 144 14.81 2.03 8.93
N SER A 145 14.76 1.72 7.63
CA SER A 145 15.66 2.31 6.64
C SER A 145 15.49 3.83 6.50
N ASP A 146 14.28 4.36 6.70
CA ASP A 146 14.02 5.81 6.63
C ASP A 146 14.60 6.53 7.84
N PHE A 147 14.55 5.92 9.03
CA PHE A 147 15.26 6.44 10.21
C PHE A 147 16.77 6.52 9.98
N ILE A 148 17.36 5.47 9.40
CA ILE A 148 18.80 5.44 9.07
C ILE A 148 19.14 6.51 8.04
N LYS A 149 18.38 6.61 6.94
CA LYS A 149 18.61 7.58 5.87
C LYS A 149 18.51 9.01 6.39
N TYR A 150 17.47 9.32 7.16
CA TYR A 150 17.28 10.65 7.72
C TYR A 150 18.39 11.00 8.73
N ALA A 151 18.72 10.09 9.65
CA ALA A 151 19.81 10.31 10.59
C ALA A 151 21.17 10.48 9.89
N SER A 152 21.41 9.74 8.80
CA SER A 152 22.63 9.89 7.99
C SER A 152 22.75 11.27 7.34
N LEU A 153 21.63 11.82 6.83
CA LEU A 153 21.60 13.18 6.30
C LEU A 153 21.85 14.22 7.39
N LEU A 154 21.25 14.05 8.58
CA LEU A 154 21.47 14.92 9.72
C LEU A 154 22.93 14.92 10.17
N LEU A 155 23.60 13.76 10.18
CA LEU A 155 25.02 13.66 10.48
C LEU A 155 25.88 14.41 9.46
N LYS A 156 25.58 14.29 8.16
CA LYS A 156 26.26 15.05 7.09
C LYS A 156 26.13 16.56 7.29
N ASN A 157 24.99 17.00 7.80
CA ASN A 157 24.72 18.42 8.09
C ASN A 157 25.21 18.88 9.47
N GLY A 158 25.94 18.02 10.22
CA GLY A 158 26.46 18.33 11.54
C GLY A 158 25.41 18.32 12.67
N ASN A 159 24.17 17.90 12.39
CA ASN A 159 23.07 17.85 13.35
C ASN A 159 23.07 16.55 14.18
N PHE A 160 24.17 16.29 14.89
CA PHE A 160 24.40 15.04 15.62
C PHE A 160 23.32 14.74 16.67
N GLU A 161 22.94 15.73 17.48
CA GLU A 161 21.93 15.55 18.53
C GLU A 161 20.55 15.20 17.97
N LEU A 162 20.19 15.74 16.80
CA LEU A 162 18.92 15.41 16.16
C LEU A 162 18.98 14.00 15.55
N ALA A 163 20.10 13.63 14.92
CA ALA A 163 20.31 12.26 14.42
C ALA A 163 20.16 11.23 15.54
N LYS A 164 20.70 11.53 16.73
CA LYS A 164 20.56 10.72 17.93
C LYS A 164 19.09 10.51 18.32
N LYS A 165 18.31 11.58 18.41
CA LYS A 165 16.87 11.52 18.73
C LYS A 165 16.07 10.73 17.71
N VAL A 166 16.32 10.94 16.41
CA VAL A 166 15.64 10.22 15.33
C VAL A 166 15.87 8.71 15.45
N VAL A 167 17.12 8.29 15.68
CA VAL A 167 17.46 6.87 15.82
C VAL A 167 16.88 6.26 17.11
N GLU A 168 16.86 6.98 18.22
CA GLU A 168 16.19 6.51 19.45
C GLU A 168 14.71 6.24 19.24
N VAL A 169 14.01 7.12 18.51
CA VAL A 169 12.61 6.91 18.13
C VAL A 169 12.50 5.70 17.21
N GLY A 170 13.36 5.60 16.20
CA GLY A 170 13.39 4.44 15.31
C GLY A 170 13.60 3.11 16.03
N ILE A 171 14.45 3.06 17.06
CA ILE A 171 14.69 1.83 17.83
C ILE A 171 13.49 1.52 18.74
N LYS A 172 12.78 2.52 19.25
CA LYS A 172 11.54 2.32 20.01
C LYS A 172 10.43 1.75 19.12
N THR A 173 10.34 2.21 17.87
CA THR A 173 9.30 1.78 16.91
C THR A 173 9.66 0.45 16.25
N HIS A 174 10.95 0.20 15.99
CA HIS A 174 11.49 -1.01 15.36
C HIS A 174 12.51 -1.73 16.25
N PRO A 175 12.14 -2.20 17.47
CA PRO A 175 13.09 -2.70 18.47
C PRO A 175 13.83 -3.99 18.07
N LYS A 176 13.33 -4.71 17.07
CA LYS A 176 13.97 -5.90 16.50
C LYS A 176 14.87 -5.60 15.30
N ASN A 177 14.84 -4.37 14.75
CA ASN A 177 15.62 -4.07 13.56
C ASN A 177 17.11 -4.00 13.89
N ARG A 178 17.89 -4.87 13.24
CA ARG A 178 19.32 -5.03 13.46
C ARG A 178 20.13 -3.86 12.91
N GLU A 179 19.88 -3.51 11.65
CA GLU A 179 20.62 -2.49 10.92
C GLU A 179 20.56 -1.13 11.62
N LEU A 180 19.39 -0.79 12.18
CA LEU A 180 19.20 0.45 12.92
C LEU A 180 20.00 0.50 14.22
N LYS A 181 20.12 -0.64 14.94
CA LYS A 181 20.97 -0.74 16.14
C LYS A 181 22.45 -0.69 15.79
N GLU A 182 22.86 -1.35 14.71
CA GLU A 182 24.24 -1.29 14.21
C GLU A 182 24.62 0.14 13.83
N PHE A 183 23.74 0.85 13.11
CA PHE A 183 23.90 2.25 12.77
C PHE A 183 24.05 3.12 14.02
N ALA A 184 23.19 2.93 15.02
CA ALA A 184 23.23 3.66 16.29
C ALA A 184 24.57 3.46 17.03
N ASN A 185 25.03 2.21 17.11
CA ASN A 185 26.28 1.89 17.80
C ASN A 185 27.50 2.47 17.07
N GLN A 186 27.53 2.33 15.74
CA GLN A 186 28.67 2.74 14.93
C GLN A 186 28.80 4.27 14.82
N TYR A 187 27.70 4.99 14.59
CA TYR A 187 27.75 6.40 14.20
C TYR A 187 27.32 7.37 15.30
N LEU A 188 26.63 6.89 16.34
CA LEU A 188 25.99 7.76 17.34
C LEU A 188 26.41 7.45 18.79
N GLY A 189 27.35 6.52 18.98
CA GLY A 189 27.91 6.19 20.29
C GLY A 189 26.95 5.46 21.23
N PHE A 190 25.93 4.80 20.69
CA PHE A 190 25.08 3.89 21.47
C PHE A 190 25.78 2.55 21.72
N ASN A 191 25.19 1.76 22.63
CA ASN A 191 25.63 0.40 22.92
C ASN A 191 24.41 -0.54 23.03
N TYR A 192 23.61 -0.59 21.97
CA TYR A 192 22.50 -1.52 21.87
C TYR A 192 23.00 -2.93 21.62
N ASP A 193 22.36 -3.90 22.26
CA ASP A 193 22.62 -5.30 21.97
C ASP A 193 22.08 -5.67 20.59
N VAL A 194 22.99 -6.05 19.71
CA VAL A 194 22.73 -6.56 18.37
C VAL A 194 22.63 -8.10 18.46
N TYR A 195 21.72 -8.60 19.30
CA TYR A 195 21.52 -10.04 19.44
C TYR A 195 21.20 -10.66 18.08
N ASN A 196 22.06 -11.58 17.63
CA ASN A 196 21.75 -12.52 16.56
C ASN A 196 20.67 -13.47 17.09
N ASN A 197 19.41 -13.15 16.87
CA ASN A 197 18.33 -14.11 17.06
C ASN A 197 18.30 -15.10 15.90
N SER A 198 19.43 -15.76 15.63
CA SER A 198 19.42 -17.06 14.99
C SER A 198 18.99 -18.06 16.06
N GLN A 199 17.72 -17.99 16.49
CA GLN A 199 17.07 -19.26 16.82
C GLN A 199 17.36 -20.14 15.60
N LYS A 200 18.02 -21.28 15.81
CA LYS A 200 18.27 -22.26 14.76
C LYS A 200 16.89 -22.73 14.26
N SER A 201 16.34 -21.96 13.34
CA SER A 201 15.13 -22.30 12.63
C SER A 201 15.49 -23.46 11.74
N THR A 202 14.70 -24.52 11.78
CA THR A 202 14.76 -25.59 10.78
C THR A 202 14.26 -25.11 9.41
N ILE A 203 13.72 -23.88 9.35
CA ILE A 203 13.16 -23.24 8.16
C ILE A 203 14.11 -22.13 7.70
N GLU A 204 14.57 -22.23 6.46
CA GLU A 204 15.25 -21.17 5.73
C GLU A 204 14.21 -20.31 5.00
N LYS A 205 14.28 -18.98 5.14
CA LYS A 205 13.43 -18.05 4.39
C LYS A 205 14.26 -17.48 3.23
N ILE A 206 13.86 -17.77 1.99
CA ILE A 206 14.55 -17.28 0.80
C ILE A 206 13.72 -16.15 0.17
N PRO A 207 14.08 -14.87 0.35
CA PRO A 207 13.39 -13.79 -0.32
C PRO A 207 13.69 -13.84 -1.82
N VAL A 208 12.64 -13.87 -2.64
CA VAL A 208 12.74 -13.89 -4.10
C VAL A 208 12.47 -12.48 -4.63
N LYS A 209 13.45 -11.90 -5.33
CA LYS A 209 13.27 -10.60 -5.98
C LYS A 209 12.47 -10.78 -7.28
N THR A 210 11.31 -10.13 -7.34
CA THR A 210 10.44 -10.07 -8.53
C THR A 210 10.39 -8.62 -9.07
N PRO A 211 9.87 -8.41 -10.29
CA PRO A 211 9.30 -7.12 -10.67
C PRO A 211 8.18 -6.73 -9.70
N LEU A 212 7.81 -5.45 -9.70
CA LEU A 212 6.58 -5.01 -9.04
C LEU A 212 5.40 -5.75 -9.69
N ILE A 213 4.64 -6.50 -8.88
CA ILE A 213 3.44 -7.21 -9.30
C ILE A 213 2.31 -6.18 -9.40
N LYS A 214 1.64 -6.16 -10.55
CA LYS A 214 0.58 -5.22 -10.90
C LYS A 214 -0.77 -5.91 -11.09
N GLU A 215 -1.82 -5.14 -11.30
CA GLU A 215 -3.14 -5.67 -11.65
C GLU A 215 -3.09 -6.40 -12.99
N ASP A 216 -3.87 -7.49 -13.08
CA ASP A 216 -3.91 -8.39 -14.25
C ASP A 216 -2.61 -9.21 -14.48
N ASP A 217 -1.60 -9.12 -13.61
CA ASP A 217 -0.41 -9.96 -13.70
C ASP A 217 -0.72 -11.44 -13.46
N ASN A 218 -0.07 -12.31 -14.26
CA ASN A 218 -0.17 -13.74 -14.08
C ASN A 218 0.83 -14.26 -13.04
N LEU A 219 0.37 -14.40 -11.80
CA LEU A 219 1.18 -14.92 -10.69
C LEU A 219 1.87 -16.26 -11.00
N ILE A 220 1.25 -17.15 -11.78
CA ILE A 220 1.85 -18.45 -12.11
C ILE A 220 3.11 -18.25 -12.96
N GLU A 221 3.06 -17.36 -13.96
CA GLU A 221 4.22 -17.09 -14.82
C GLU A 221 5.32 -16.36 -14.05
N ILE A 222 4.95 -15.44 -13.16
CA ILE A 222 5.91 -14.78 -12.25
C ILE A 222 6.60 -15.80 -11.34
N ILE A 223 5.85 -16.73 -10.74
CA ILE A 223 6.41 -17.78 -9.90
C ILE A 223 7.35 -18.70 -10.69
N LYS A 224 6.95 -19.12 -11.90
CA LYS A 224 7.79 -19.93 -12.78
C LYS A 224 9.10 -19.24 -13.11
N GLN A 225 9.05 -17.93 -13.40
CA GLN A 225 10.22 -17.18 -13.82
C GLN A 225 11.16 -16.83 -12.66
N TYR A 226 10.61 -16.44 -11.51
CA TYR A 226 11.40 -15.84 -10.43
C TYR A 226 11.60 -16.75 -9.21
N ALA A 227 10.63 -17.60 -8.86
CA ALA A 227 10.69 -18.42 -7.64
C ALA A 227 11.11 -19.87 -7.90
N LEU A 228 10.55 -20.52 -8.93
CA LEU A 228 10.88 -21.92 -9.24
C LEU A 228 12.38 -22.22 -9.48
N PRO A 229 13.20 -21.29 -10.04
CA PRO A 229 14.64 -21.54 -10.16
C PRO A 229 15.37 -21.81 -8.83
N TYR A 230 14.79 -21.40 -7.70
CA TYR A 230 15.36 -21.59 -6.37
C TYR A 230 14.69 -22.72 -5.57
N ALA A 231 13.54 -23.22 -6.02
CA ALA A 231 12.71 -24.15 -5.27
C ALA A 231 13.29 -25.57 -5.26
N ARG A 232 13.28 -26.20 -4.08
CA ARG A 232 13.71 -27.59 -3.82
C ARG A 232 12.54 -28.43 -3.34
N ASN A 233 12.63 -29.75 -3.52
CA ASN A 233 11.60 -30.67 -3.04
C ASN A 233 11.35 -30.47 -1.54
N GLY A 234 10.09 -30.19 -1.19
CA GLY A 234 9.68 -29.91 0.18
C GLY A 234 9.55 -28.42 0.52
N ASP A 235 9.99 -27.51 -0.37
CA ASP A 235 9.78 -26.08 -0.19
C ASP A 235 8.31 -25.70 -0.36
N ILE A 236 7.92 -24.62 0.31
CA ILE A 236 6.60 -23.98 0.21
C ILE A 236 6.78 -22.59 -0.40
N ILE A 237 6.08 -22.30 -1.49
CA ILE A 237 6.08 -20.98 -2.10
C ILE A 237 5.03 -20.11 -1.39
N THR A 238 5.51 -19.07 -0.71
CA THR A 238 4.64 -18.12 0.00
C THR A 238 4.40 -16.86 -0.83
N ILE A 239 3.15 -16.42 -0.93
CA ILE A 239 2.75 -15.18 -1.62
C ILE A 239 1.99 -14.32 -0.61
N SER A 240 2.34 -13.04 -0.52
CA SER A 240 1.58 -12.10 0.32
C SER A 240 0.12 -12.00 -0.14
N SER A 241 -0.84 -12.00 0.78
CA SER A 241 -2.27 -11.78 0.51
C SER A 241 -2.51 -10.46 -0.23
N CYS A 242 -1.83 -9.39 0.18
CA CYS A 242 -1.91 -8.07 -0.46
C CYS A 242 -1.43 -8.14 -1.92
N VAL A 243 -0.28 -8.79 -2.18
CA VAL A 243 0.25 -8.99 -3.54
C VAL A 243 -0.67 -9.84 -4.41
N ALA A 244 -1.23 -10.91 -3.84
CA ALA A 244 -2.19 -11.76 -4.53
C ALA A 244 -3.47 -11.00 -4.89
N ALA A 245 -3.95 -10.13 -4.00
CA ALA A 245 -5.11 -9.28 -4.24
C ALA A 245 -4.85 -8.24 -5.34
N ILE A 246 -3.66 -7.62 -5.33
CA ILE A 246 -3.22 -6.69 -6.39
C ILE A 246 -3.26 -7.39 -7.76
N ALA A 247 -2.68 -8.60 -7.87
CA ALA A 247 -2.70 -9.35 -9.13
C ALA A 247 -4.12 -9.71 -9.61
N GLU A 248 -5.07 -9.95 -8.70
CA GLU A 248 -6.50 -10.12 -9.02
C GLU A 248 -7.22 -8.79 -9.35
N GLY A 249 -6.48 -7.68 -9.35
CA GLY A 249 -6.99 -6.31 -9.55
C GLY A 249 -7.90 -5.84 -8.42
N ARG A 250 -7.83 -6.46 -7.24
CA ARG A 250 -8.65 -6.11 -6.06
C ARG A 250 -8.01 -4.95 -5.32
N ILE A 251 -8.06 -3.78 -5.96
CA ILE A 251 -7.54 -2.55 -5.39
C ILE A 251 -8.54 -1.41 -5.60
N TYR A 252 -8.69 -0.57 -4.59
CA TYR A 252 -9.71 0.47 -4.55
C TYR A 252 -9.03 1.78 -4.13
N PRO A 253 -8.67 2.67 -5.08
CA PRO A 253 -8.04 3.93 -4.72
C PRO A 253 -9.02 4.81 -3.95
N VAL A 254 -8.54 5.45 -2.89
CA VAL A 254 -9.39 6.11 -1.88
C VAL A 254 -10.39 7.10 -2.48
N ASP A 255 -9.99 7.92 -3.43
CA ASP A 255 -10.82 8.95 -4.08
C ASP A 255 -11.92 8.40 -5.01
N SER A 256 -11.91 7.10 -5.31
CA SER A 256 -12.96 6.45 -6.09
C SER A 256 -14.05 5.80 -5.21
N ILE A 257 -13.84 5.71 -3.89
CA ILE A 257 -14.77 5.08 -2.94
C ILE A 257 -15.80 6.11 -2.46
N LYS A 258 -17.09 5.80 -2.67
CA LYS A 258 -18.20 6.61 -2.15
C LYS A 258 -18.58 6.15 -0.74
N VAL A 259 -18.03 6.81 0.27
CA VAL A 259 -18.21 6.43 1.68
C VAL A 259 -19.61 6.74 2.21
N SER A 260 -20.34 5.69 2.60
CA SER A 260 -21.68 5.80 3.20
C SER A 260 -21.65 6.41 4.62
N LYS A 261 -22.81 6.90 5.09
CA LYS A 261 -22.96 7.35 6.50
C LYS A 261 -22.75 6.19 7.48
N LEU A 262 -23.14 4.98 7.09
CA LEU A 262 -22.97 3.77 7.90
C LEU A 262 -21.49 3.45 8.11
N ALA A 263 -20.70 3.46 7.03
CA ALA A 263 -19.26 3.22 7.11
C ALA A 263 -18.57 4.21 8.06
N ARG A 264 -18.87 5.51 7.92
CA ARG A 264 -18.39 6.58 8.81
C ARG A 264 -18.82 6.40 10.26
N PHE A 265 -20.01 5.87 10.50
CA PHE A 265 -20.50 5.65 11.86
C PHE A 265 -19.78 4.48 12.52
N ILE A 266 -19.74 3.31 11.87
CA ILE A 266 -19.18 2.09 12.45
C ILE A 266 -17.66 2.22 12.64
N SER A 267 -16.94 2.83 11.70
CA SER A 267 -15.48 2.93 11.77
C SER A 267 -14.98 3.68 13.01
N ARG A 268 -15.79 4.60 13.57
CA ARG A 268 -15.47 5.34 14.80
C ARG A 268 -15.41 4.46 16.06
N PHE A 269 -16.00 3.27 16.02
CA PHE A 269 -16.00 2.32 17.13
C PHE A 269 -14.91 1.24 17.02
N VAL A 270 -14.23 1.18 15.89
CA VAL A 270 -13.01 0.37 15.73
C VAL A 270 -11.87 1.10 16.46
N ASN A 271 -10.88 0.37 16.98
CA ASN A 271 -9.78 0.99 17.71
C ASN A 271 -9.06 2.03 16.82
N GLN A 272 -9.09 3.29 17.26
CA GLN A 272 -8.47 4.45 16.61
C GLN A 272 -7.09 4.78 17.19
N GLU A 273 -6.54 3.95 18.09
CA GLU A 273 -5.21 4.16 18.65
C GLU A 273 -4.17 4.24 17.53
N SER A 274 -3.75 5.47 17.25
CA SER A 274 -2.64 5.80 16.37
C SER A 274 -1.44 6.12 17.25
N ILE A 275 -0.51 5.19 17.32
CA ILE A 275 0.79 5.39 17.96
C ILE A 275 1.67 6.16 16.96
N PRO A 276 2.54 7.11 17.38
CA PRO A 276 3.50 7.72 16.47
C PRO A 276 4.30 6.65 15.71
N PHE A 277 4.37 6.77 14.38
CA PHE A 277 4.98 5.77 13.50
C PHE A 277 4.32 4.38 13.55
N GLY A 278 3.09 4.29 14.05
CA GLY A 278 2.25 3.09 14.07
C GLY A 278 0.91 3.32 13.36
N GLY A 279 0.32 2.25 12.85
CA GLY A 279 -1.00 2.29 12.19
C GLY A 279 -2.16 2.14 13.17
N ALA A 280 -3.35 2.57 12.74
CA ALA A 280 -4.60 2.18 13.38
C ALA A 280 -5.09 0.84 12.80
N ALA A 281 -6.11 0.23 13.40
CA ALA A 281 -6.73 -0.95 12.80
C ALA A 281 -7.37 -0.58 11.45
N PRO A 282 -7.23 -1.38 10.36
CA PRO A 282 -7.65 -0.95 9.03
C PRO A 282 -9.11 -0.50 8.93
N LEU A 283 -10.02 -1.20 9.62
CA LEU A 283 -11.45 -0.87 9.63
C LEU A 283 -11.81 0.41 10.41
N ALA A 284 -10.84 1.04 11.09
CA ALA A 284 -10.98 2.39 11.66
C ALA A 284 -11.07 3.46 10.55
N ASN A 285 -10.50 3.16 9.38
CA ASN A 285 -10.63 3.96 8.18
C ASN A 285 -12.02 3.76 7.55
N PRO A 286 -12.83 4.82 7.38
CA PRO A 286 -14.18 4.68 6.84
C PRO A 286 -14.20 4.22 5.37
N TYR A 287 -13.10 4.38 4.62
CA TYR A 287 -12.95 3.88 3.26
C TYR A 287 -12.80 2.35 3.27
N ALA A 288 -11.96 1.81 4.16
CA ALA A 288 -11.82 0.36 4.39
C ALA A 288 -13.13 -0.26 4.87
N MET A 289 -13.82 0.41 5.81
CA MET A 289 -15.15 -0.01 6.29
C MET A 289 -16.19 -0.01 5.16
N GLN A 290 -16.13 0.95 4.23
CA GLN A 290 -17.02 0.95 3.07
C GLN A 290 -16.77 -0.27 2.17
N ILE A 291 -15.51 -0.63 1.92
CA ILE A 291 -15.16 -1.86 1.19
C ILE A 291 -15.62 -3.10 1.96
N ALA A 292 -15.46 -3.14 3.30
CA ALA A 292 -15.97 -4.23 4.13
C ALA A 292 -17.50 -4.40 3.99
N ILE A 293 -18.26 -3.29 3.95
CA ILE A 293 -19.71 -3.30 3.71
C ILE A 293 -20.04 -3.83 2.31
N GLU A 294 -19.25 -3.48 1.31
CA GLU A 294 -19.46 -3.95 -0.06
C GLU A 294 -19.12 -5.44 -0.24
N GLU A 295 -18.14 -5.96 0.49
CA GLU A 295 -17.73 -7.37 0.47
C GLU A 295 -18.68 -8.26 1.29
N ALA A 296 -18.95 -7.88 2.55
CA ALA A 296 -19.74 -8.70 3.47
C ALA A 296 -21.26 -8.44 3.36
N GLY A 297 -21.64 -7.26 2.88
CA GLY A 297 -23.03 -6.78 2.90
C GLY A 297 -23.41 -6.07 4.19
N VAL A 298 -24.31 -5.08 4.06
CA VAL A 298 -24.77 -4.20 5.15
C VAL A 298 -25.27 -4.98 6.36
N LEU A 299 -26.09 -6.02 6.15
CA LEU A 299 -26.70 -6.78 7.24
C LEU A 299 -25.64 -7.48 8.10
N ARG A 300 -24.65 -8.12 7.47
CA ARG A 300 -23.58 -8.84 8.18
C ARG A 300 -22.68 -7.89 8.96
N ILE A 301 -22.34 -6.73 8.38
CA ILE A 301 -21.54 -5.71 9.08
C ILE A 301 -22.29 -5.16 10.28
N VAL A 302 -23.57 -4.82 10.14
CA VAL A 302 -24.37 -4.30 11.27
C VAL A 302 -24.53 -5.35 12.37
N MET A 303 -24.85 -6.60 12.01
CA MET A 303 -24.94 -7.69 12.99
C MET A 303 -23.58 -7.96 13.66
N GLY A 304 -22.48 -7.95 12.90
CA GLY A 304 -21.14 -8.11 13.44
C GLY A 304 -20.74 -6.97 14.37
N PHE A 305 -21.13 -5.74 14.07
CA PHE A 305 -20.94 -4.59 14.94
C PHE A 305 -21.69 -4.74 16.27
N LEU A 306 -22.99 -5.07 16.21
CA LEU A 306 -23.83 -5.25 17.41
C LEU A 306 -23.36 -6.42 18.27
N LEU A 307 -23.15 -7.60 17.67
CA LEU A 307 -22.67 -8.80 18.37
C LEU A 307 -21.23 -8.64 18.85
N GLY A 308 -20.40 -7.89 18.12
CA GLY A 308 -19.05 -7.51 18.54
C GLY A 308 -19.05 -6.67 19.80
N ALA A 309 -19.94 -5.68 19.89
CA ALA A 309 -20.10 -4.86 21.09
C ALA A 309 -20.57 -5.71 22.29
N ILE A 310 -21.54 -6.60 22.09
CA ILE A 310 -22.00 -7.55 23.13
C ILE A 310 -20.85 -8.48 23.53
N GLY A 311 -20.14 -9.06 22.57
CA GLY A 311 -19.00 -9.96 22.82
C GLY A 311 -17.94 -9.31 23.70
N LYS A 312 -17.62 -8.03 23.46
CA LYS A 312 -16.66 -7.27 24.28
C LYS A 312 -17.08 -7.17 25.75
N VAL A 313 -18.39 -7.06 26.05
CA VAL A 313 -18.91 -7.06 27.43
C VAL A 313 -18.64 -8.40 28.12
N PHE A 314 -18.66 -9.51 27.38
CA PHE A 314 -18.38 -10.85 27.89
C PHE A 314 -16.91 -11.30 27.71
N GLY A 315 -16.00 -10.38 27.32
CA GLY A 315 -14.59 -10.71 27.09
C GLY A 315 -14.31 -11.58 25.84
N LEU A 316 -15.28 -11.69 24.93
CA LEU A 316 -15.14 -12.42 23.67
C LEU A 316 -14.55 -11.52 22.58
N ASN A 317 -13.30 -11.80 22.20
CA ASN A 317 -12.61 -11.07 21.14
C ASN A 317 -12.94 -11.62 19.74
N GLY A 318 -12.90 -10.74 18.73
CA GLY A 318 -13.03 -11.11 17.32
C GLY A 318 -14.43 -11.50 16.84
N VAL A 319 -15.48 -11.31 17.67
CA VAL A 319 -16.87 -11.65 17.30
C VAL A 319 -17.33 -10.90 16.04
N PHE A 320 -16.89 -9.65 15.85
CA PHE A 320 -17.17 -8.88 14.63
C PHE A 320 -16.76 -9.66 13.36
N TYR A 321 -15.50 -10.12 13.28
CA TYR A 321 -14.97 -10.79 12.10
C TYR A 321 -15.62 -12.16 11.86
N LYS A 322 -16.03 -12.87 12.92
CA LYS A 322 -16.78 -14.14 12.78
C LYS A 322 -18.13 -13.94 12.08
N VAL A 323 -18.78 -12.80 12.28
CA VAL A 323 -20.08 -12.49 11.69
C VAL A 323 -19.94 -11.80 10.33
N ALA A 324 -19.10 -10.75 10.27
CA ALA A 324 -18.79 -10.02 9.05
C ALA A 324 -18.17 -10.93 7.98
N GLY A 325 -17.39 -11.93 8.41
CA GLY A 325 -16.69 -12.88 7.55
C GLY A 325 -15.19 -12.63 7.56
N GLU A 326 -14.43 -13.70 7.31
CA GLU A 326 -12.96 -13.68 7.31
C GLU A 326 -12.40 -12.68 6.29
N GLN A 327 -13.09 -12.44 5.18
CA GLN A 327 -12.68 -11.43 4.19
C GLN A 327 -12.56 -10.02 4.75
N SER A 328 -13.39 -9.65 5.74
CA SER A 328 -13.28 -8.32 6.36
C SER A 328 -12.01 -8.17 7.22
N ALA A 329 -11.37 -9.27 7.61
CA ALA A 329 -10.10 -9.26 8.35
C ALA A 329 -8.87 -9.15 7.44
N LEU A 330 -9.02 -9.41 6.13
CA LEU A 330 -7.94 -9.32 5.14
C LEU A 330 -7.82 -7.93 4.49
N ILE A 331 -8.66 -6.98 4.91
CA ILE A 331 -8.68 -5.64 4.32
C ILE A 331 -7.51 -4.83 4.86
N ASP A 332 -6.59 -4.51 3.97
CA ASP A 332 -5.50 -3.58 4.19
C ASP A 332 -5.92 -2.16 3.77
N ASP A 333 -5.56 -1.17 4.58
CA ASP A 333 -5.82 0.24 4.29
C ASP A 333 -4.52 1.06 4.17
N PRO A 334 -4.56 2.24 3.52
CA PRO A 334 -3.36 3.04 3.34
C PRO A 334 -2.66 3.40 4.67
N PRO A 335 -1.33 3.28 4.77
CA PRO A 335 -0.35 2.98 3.72
C PRO A 335 0.21 1.54 3.75
N ALA A 336 -0.64 0.51 3.94
CA ALA A 336 -0.16 -0.87 4.15
C ALA A 336 0.58 -1.48 2.94
N ALA A 337 0.31 -1.03 1.72
CA ALA A 337 0.99 -1.50 0.51
C ALA A 337 2.15 -0.59 0.10
N ILE A 338 3.05 -1.12 -0.74
CA ILE A 338 4.15 -0.32 -1.30
C ILE A 338 3.68 0.53 -2.49
N PRO A 339 4.37 1.67 -2.77
CA PRO A 339 4.17 2.46 -3.97
C PRO A 339 4.13 1.63 -5.28
N PRO A 340 3.22 1.94 -6.23
CA PRO A 340 2.21 3.01 -6.23
C PRO A 340 0.88 2.64 -5.55
N TYR A 341 0.80 1.50 -4.86
CA TYR A 341 -0.43 1.01 -4.25
C TYR A 341 -0.63 1.50 -2.80
N ASP A 342 0.28 2.32 -2.29
CA ASP A 342 0.33 2.82 -0.91
C ASP A 342 -0.87 3.69 -0.52
N TYR A 343 -1.69 4.15 -1.47
CA TYR A 343 -2.94 4.88 -1.20
C TYR A 343 -4.21 4.12 -1.61
N TYR A 344 -4.14 2.80 -1.75
CA TYR A 344 -5.26 1.95 -2.09
C TYR A 344 -5.79 1.17 -0.89
N ILE A 345 -7.10 0.89 -0.90
CA ILE A 345 -7.71 -0.14 -0.04
C ILE A 345 -7.62 -1.48 -0.77
N ILE A 346 -7.16 -2.52 -0.09
CA ILE A 346 -6.90 -3.84 -0.70
C ILE A 346 -7.62 -4.91 0.15
N PRO A 347 -8.76 -5.46 -0.30
CA PRO A 347 -9.59 -6.36 0.51
C PRO A 347 -9.10 -7.81 0.61
N GLY A 348 -7.83 -8.08 0.30
CA GLY A 348 -7.30 -9.44 0.16
C GLY A 348 -7.82 -10.18 -1.09
N PRO A 349 -7.31 -11.39 -1.39
CA PRO A 349 -7.72 -12.18 -2.56
C PRO A 349 -9.17 -12.66 -2.47
N ILE A 350 -9.81 -12.95 -3.61
CA ILE A 350 -11.21 -13.45 -3.66
C ILE A 350 -11.36 -14.74 -2.87
N ASP A 351 -10.41 -15.66 -3.06
CA ASP A 351 -10.37 -16.96 -2.39
C ASP A 351 -8.92 -17.45 -2.36
N SER A 352 -8.24 -17.17 -1.24
CA SER A 352 -6.84 -17.53 -1.00
C SER A 352 -6.57 -19.03 -1.17
N ASN A 353 -7.50 -19.90 -0.73
CA ASN A 353 -7.35 -21.35 -0.81
C ASN A 353 -7.45 -21.84 -2.25
N LYS A 354 -8.44 -21.35 -2.99
CA LYS A 354 -8.61 -21.68 -4.40
C LYS A 354 -7.45 -21.16 -5.25
N LEU A 355 -6.95 -19.96 -4.94
CA LEU A 355 -5.78 -19.39 -5.61
C LEU A 355 -4.53 -20.25 -5.35
N ALA A 356 -4.22 -20.55 -4.08
CA ALA A 356 -3.07 -21.38 -3.72
C ALA A 356 -3.14 -22.77 -4.39
N LYS A 357 -4.31 -23.42 -4.34
CA LYS A 357 -4.55 -24.70 -4.99
C LYS A 357 -4.32 -24.63 -6.51
N ARG A 358 -4.88 -23.62 -7.19
CA ARG A 358 -4.71 -23.44 -8.63
C ARG A 358 -3.24 -23.29 -9.01
N ILE A 359 -2.48 -22.52 -8.25
CA ILE A 359 -1.04 -22.32 -8.49
C ILE A 359 -0.30 -23.64 -8.28
N ARG A 360 -0.50 -24.30 -7.13
CA ARG A 360 0.09 -25.61 -6.79
C ARG A 360 -0.14 -26.64 -7.88
N ASP A 361 -1.39 -26.77 -8.34
CA ASP A 361 -1.78 -27.75 -9.35
C ASP A 361 -1.06 -27.52 -10.71
N VAL A 362 -0.56 -26.30 -10.98
CA VAL A 362 0.21 -25.96 -12.19
C VAL A 362 1.72 -26.07 -11.99
N ILE A 363 2.24 -25.65 -10.84
CA ILE A 363 3.70 -25.56 -10.62
C ILE A 363 4.31 -26.80 -9.93
N GLY A 364 3.49 -27.63 -9.25
CA GLY A 364 3.94 -28.84 -8.58
C GLY A 364 4.61 -28.66 -7.21
N PHE A 365 4.54 -27.45 -6.62
CA PHE A 365 5.05 -27.13 -5.28
C PHE A 365 3.91 -26.69 -4.37
N GLU A 366 4.02 -26.94 -3.07
CA GLU A 366 3.07 -26.41 -2.09
C GLU A 366 3.08 -24.88 -2.10
N VAL A 367 1.91 -24.28 -1.96
CA VAL A 367 1.71 -22.83 -2.03
C VAL A 367 0.90 -22.36 -0.84
N ALA A 368 1.32 -21.25 -0.23
CA ALA A 368 0.58 -20.58 0.82
C ALA A 368 0.37 -19.10 0.46
N ILE A 369 -0.87 -18.63 0.55
CA ILE A 369 -1.15 -17.20 0.62
C ILE A 369 -1.05 -16.80 2.10
N VAL A 370 -0.17 -15.87 2.41
CA VAL A 370 0.15 -15.47 3.78
C VAL A 370 -0.08 -13.98 3.96
N ASP A 371 -0.61 -13.59 5.12
CA ASP A 371 -0.53 -12.19 5.53
C ASP A 371 0.93 -11.91 5.93
N ALA A 372 1.62 -11.14 5.08
CA ALA A 372 3.06 -10.89 5.18
C ALA A 372 3.36 -9.51 5.80
N ASN A 373 2.57 -9.08 6.77
CA ASN A 373 2.82 -7.85 7.52
C ASN A 373 4.07 -7.98 8.41
N GLU A 374 4.90 -6.93 8.47
CA GLU A 374 6.17 -6.87 9.22
C GLU A 374 6.05 -6.97 10.76
N LEU A 375 4.87 -7.32 11.28
CA LEU A 375 4.64 -7.52 12.71
C LEU A 375 5.03 -8.94 13.15
N GLY A 376 6.31 -9.32 12.96
CA GLY A 376 6.80 -10.65 13.34
C GLY A 376 8.29 -10.87 13.31
#